data_AF-A0A7C7LZY8-F1
#
_entry.id   AF-A0A7C7LZY8-F1
#
_cell.length_a   1.000
_cell.length_b   1.000
_cell.length_c   1.000
_cell.angle_alpha   90.00
_cell.angle_beta   90.00
_cell.angle_gamma   90.00
#
_symmetry.space_group_name_H-M   'P 1'
#
loop_
_entity.id
_entity.type
_entity.pdbx_description
1 polymer ?
#
loop_
_entity_poly.entity_id
_entity_poly.type
_entity_poly.pdbx_seq_one_letter_code
_entity_poly.pdbx_strand_id
1 'polypeptide(L)'
;MIKVRMTSVLFETHHLYYLSNFLPVIHEMKKREKFEIFASIPMKMPREERQIFYHACSGIDIPIIKTENETERIVQIKKEKFDVILIGNVGQVNYLTSEKTIAVMVYHGIGLKQSYYRDMDDRINIRSVESQDRFDELQAKGHQNLVLTGFTKLDPLFDLDDDEILKLKRELDLDPNKKTILYAPSFYP
;
A
#
# COMPACT_ATOMS: atom_id res chain seq x y z
N MET A 1 4.93 22.70 26.69
CA MET A 1 4.33 21.55 26.00
C MET A 1 5.43 20.79 25.29
N ILE A 2 5.70 19.54 25.67
CA ILE A 2 6.65 18.69 24.94
C ILE A 2 5.91 18.22 23.68
N LYS A 3 6.36 18.68 22.50
CA LYS A 3 5.81 18.23 21.22
C LYS A 3 6.24 16.78 21.04
N VAL A 4 5.31 15.84 21.18
CA VAL A 4 5.58 14.42 20.89
C VAL A 4 5.99 14.33 19.43
N ARG A 5 7.17 13.77 19.17
CA ARG A 5 7.65 13.56 17.80
C ARG A 5 6.72 12.55 17.13
N MET A 6 6.09 12.96 16.02
CA MET A 6 5.32 12.04 15.18
C MET A 6 6.28 11.10 14.44
N THR A 7 5.86 9.85 14.25
CA THR A 7 6.60 8.87 13.44
C THR A 7 6.36 9.18 11.97
N SER A 8 7.42 9.43 11.20
CA SER A 8 7.27 9.68 9.76
C SER A 8 7.16 8.38 8.97
N VAL A 9 6.15 8.31 8.11
CA VAL A 9 5.75 7.08 7.40
C VAL A 9 5.64 7.37 5.91
N LEU A 10 6.36 6.63 5.08
CA LEU A 10 6.22 6.67 3.63
C LEU A 10 5.52 5.42 3.11
N PHE A 11 4.49 5.60 2.29
CA PHE A 11 3.90 4.56 1.48
C PHE A 11 4.50 4.59 0.07
N GLU A 12 5.48 3.72 -0.20
CA GLU A 12 6.12 3.58 -1.51
C GLU A 12 5.28 2.63 -2.39
N THR A 13 4.58 3.24 -3.35
CA THR A 13 3.59 2.59 -4.20
C THR A 13 4.21 2.37 -5.58
N HIS A 14 4.89 1.24 -5.81
CA HIS A 14 5.53 1.00 -7.12
C HIS A 14 4.52 0.94 -8.27
N HIS A 15 3.29 0.49 -8.01
CA HIS A 15 2.17 0.52 -8.95
C HIS A 15 0.91 1.02 -8.25
N LEU A 16 0.07 1.77 -8.95
CA LEU A 16 -1.20 2.35 -8.48
C LEU A 16 -2.08 1.31 -7.78
N TYR A 17 -2.16 0.09 -8.30
CA TYR A 17 -3.02 -0.94 -7.71
C TYR A 17 -2.56 -1.38 -6.32
N TYR A 18 -1.31 -1.09 -5.90
CA TYR A 18 -0.87 -1.30 -4.52
C TYR A 18 -1.58 -0.35 -3.54
N LEU A 19 -1.94 0.87 -4.00
CA LEU A 19 -2.60 1.87 -3.16
C LEU A 19 -3.86 1.32 -2.49
N SER A 20 -4.61 0.45 -3.18
CA SER A 20 -5.80 -0.20 -2.61
C SER A 20 -5.53 -1.04 -1.36
N ASN A 21 -4.31 -1.59 -1.20
CA ASN A 21 -3.90 -2.31 0.02
C ASN A 21 -3.45 -1.35 1.13
N PHE A 22 -2.99 -0.16 0.75
CA PHE A 22 -2.45 0.83 1.69
C PHE A 22 -3.51 1.76 2.26
N LEU A 23 -4.57 2.07 1.50
CA LEU A 23 -5.62 3.01 1.94
C LEU A 23 -6.22 2.66 3.32
N PRO A 24 -6.56 1.40 3.63
CA PRO A 24 -7.08 1.05 4.96
C PRO A 24 -6.04 1.28 6.06
N VAL A 25 -4.78 0.93 5.81
CA VAL A 25 -3.66 1.15 6.74
C VAL A 25 -3.43 2.64 6.97
N ILE A 26 -3.43 3.44 5.91
CA ILE A 26 -3.34 4.90 5.95
C ILE A 26 -4.46 5.48 6.79
N HIS A 27 -5.70 5.06 6.56
CA HIS A 27 -6.87 5.58 7.27
C HIS A 27 -6.78 5.29 8.77
N GLU A 28 -6.41 4.07 9.13
CA GLU A 28 -6.20 3.68 10.53
C GLU A 28 -5.02 4.44 11.17
N MET A 29 -3.92 4.66 10.45
CA MET A 29 -2.81 5.48 10.93
C MET A 29 -3.22 6.95 11.17
N LYS A 30 -4.03 7.53 10.28
CA LYS A 30 -4.56 8.89 10.44
C LYS A 30 -5.40 9.02 11.72
N LYS A 31 -6.29 8.06 11.99
CA LYS A 31 -7.12 8.05 13.21
C LYS A 31 -6.30 8.09 14.51
N ARG A 32 -5.07 7.56 14.48
CA ARG A 32 -4.22 7.46 15.67
C ARG A 32 -3.44 8.73 15.99
N GLU A 33 -3.41 9.71 15.08
CA GLU A 33 -2.81 11.06 15.27
C GLU A 33 -1.35 11.05 15.78
N LYS A 34 -0.59 9.98 15.49
CA LYS A 34 0.81 9.80 15.89
C LYS A 34 1.77 9.68 14.73
N PHE A 35 1.25 9.71 13.50
CA PHE A 35 1.99 9.44 12.28
C PHE A 35 1.93 10.64 11.34
N GLU A 36 3.08 10.98 10.76
CA GLU A 36 3.18 11.91 9.64
C GLU A 36 3.29 11.09 8.36
N ILE A 37 2.25 11.10 7.54
CA ILE A 37 2.09 10.16 6.43
C ILE A 37 2.43 10.84 5.10
N PHE A 38 3.24 10.16 4.30
CA PHE A 38 3.64 10.56 2.96
C PHE A 38 3.42 9.41 1.98
N ALA A 39 3.28 9.74 0.70
CA ALA A 39 3.14 8.75 -0.36
C ALA A 39 4.09 9.05 -1.53
N SER A 40 4.51 8.02 -2.25
CA SER A 40 5.31 8.18 -3.47
C SER A 40 5.04 7.06 -4.47
N ILE A 41 5.25 7.37 -5.75
CA ILE A 41 5.17 6.45 -6.88
C ILE A 41 6.38 6.70 -7.80
N PRO A 42 7.03 5.66 -8.35
CA PRO A 42 8.16 5.85 -9.25
C PRO A 42 7.83 6.71 -10.47
N MET A 43 8.70 7.65 -10.81
CA MET A 43 8.56 8.53 -11.98
C MET A 43 8.63 7.76 -13.31
N LYS A 44 9.16 6.54 -13.29
CA LYS A 44 9.15 5.62 -14.44
C LYS A 44 7.77 4.99 -14.74
N MET A 45 6.80 5.04 -13.81
CA MET A 45 5.45 4.51 -14.06
C MET A 45 4.73 5.33 -15.12
N PRO A 46 3.75 4.78 -15.87
CA PRO A 46 2.96 5.53 -16.84
C PRO A 46 2.38 6.84 -16.28
N ARG A 47 2.34 7.90 -17.10
CA ARG A 47 1.85 9.22 -16.66
C ARG A 47 0.43 9.16 -16.10
N GLU A 48 -0.47 8.43 -16.76
CA GLU A 48 -1.87 8.27 -16.35
C GLU A 48 -1.96 7.61 -14.97
N GLU A 49 -1.19 6.54 -14.76
CA GLU A 49 -1.10 5.84 -13.47
C GLU A 49 -0.66 6.78 -12.35
N ARG A 50 0.37 7.60 -12.60
CA ARG A 50 0.82 8.61 -11.63
C ARG A 50 -0.22 9.69 -11.37
N GLN A 51 -0.96 10.14 -12.39
CA GLN A 51 -1.99 11.16 -12.20
C GLN A 51 -3.17 10.65 -11.36
N ILE A 52 -3.63 9.42 -11.59
CA ILE A 52 -4.67 8.80 -10.77
C ILE A 52 -4.18 8.65 -9.33
N PHE A 53 -2.94 8.21 -9.14
CA PHE A 53 -2.31 8.13 -7.81
C PHE A 53 -2.28 9.49 -7.11
N TYR A 54 -1.86 10.56 -7.80
CA TYR A 54 -1.83 11.91 -7.23
C TYR A 54 -3.22 12.41 -6.85
N HIS A 55 -4.21 12.16 -7.70
CA HIS A 55 -5.59 12.54 -7.43
C HIS A 55 -6.13 11.81 -6.19
N ALA A 56 -5.92 10.49 -6.12
CA ALA A 56 -6.34 9.66 -4.99
C ALA A 56 -5.68 10.11 -3.67
N CYS A 57 -4.36 10.34 -3.64
CA CYS A 57 -3.66 10.80 -2.45
C CYS A 57 -4.05 12.22 -2.04
N SER A 58 -4.32 13.12 -3.00
CA SER A 58 -4.77 14.48 -2.70
C SER A 58 -6.19 14.48 -2.13
N GLY A 59 -7.08 13.61 -2.63
CA GLY A 59 -8.46 13.48 -2.13
C GLY A 59 -8.57 12.99 -0.69
N ILE A 60 -7.47 12.49 -0.12
CA ILE A 60 -7.37 12.08 1.28
C ILE A 60 -6.27 12.83 2.04
N ASP A 61 -5.83 14.00 1.56
CA ASP A 61 -4.85 14.87 2.24
C ASP A 61 -3.55 14.16 2.64
N ILE A 62 -2.88 13.51 1.68
CA ILE A 62 -1.54 12.92 1.89
C ILE A 62 -0.51 13.66 1.03
N PRO A 63 0.51 14.26 1.66
CA PRO A 63 1.67 14.80 0.94
C PRO A 63 2.32 13.74 0.05
N ILE A 64 2.59 14.11 -1.20
CA ILE A 64 3.22 13.24 -2.19
C ILE A 64 4.66 13.71 -2.44
N ILE A 65 5.61 12.79 -2.36
CA ILE A 65 6.98 13.02 -2.83
C ILE A 65 6.99 12.93 -4.36
N LYS A 66 6.98 14.11 -5.01
CA LYS A 66 6.99 14.28 -6.46
C LYS A 66 8.17 15.17 -6.88
N THR A 67 8.93 14.72 -7.87
CA THR A 67 10.10 15.42 -8.45
C THR A 67 10.04 15.35 -9.97
N GLU A 68 11.02 15.95 -10.66
CA GLU A 68 11.03 15.94 -12.13
C GLU A 68 11.39 14.57 -12.70
N ASN A 69 12.29 13.84 -12.02
CA ASN A 69 12.75 12.52 -12.44
C ASN A 69 12.95 11.55 -11.26
N GLU A 70 13.15 10.27 -11.60
CA GLU A 70 13.26 9.18 -10.61
C GLU A 70 14.48 9.33 -9.70
N THR A 71 15.61 9.80 -10.23
CA THR A 71 16.83 9.99 -9.45
C THR A 71 16.60 11.01 -8.33
N GLU A 72 16.01 12.15 -8.65
CA GLU A 72 15.66 13.18 -7.67
C GLU A 72 14.66 12.68 -6.63
N ARG A 73 13.66 11.89 -7.07
CA ARG A 73 12.65 11.32 -6.16
C ARG A 73 13.31 10.48 -5.08
N ILE A 74 14.24 9.63 -5.48
CA ILE A 74 14.95 8.76 -4.54
C ILE A 74 15.89 9.56 -3.64
N VAL A 75 16.59 10.56 -4.17
CA VAL A 75 17.42 11.47 -3.35
C VAL A 75 16.57 12.16 -2.29
N GLN A 76 15.38 12.63 -2.65
CA GLN A 76 14.45 13.24 -1.71
C GLN A 76 13.99 12.25 -0.64
N ILE A 77 13.52 11.05 -1.02
CA ILE A 77 13.10 10.01 -0.06
C ILE A 77 14.20 9.69 0.96
N LYS A 78 15.45 9.53 0.49
CA LYS A 78 16.60 9.28 1.36
C LYS A 78 16.90 10.45 2.30
N LYS A 79 16.72 11.68 1.81
CA LYS A 79 16.94 12.90 2.59
C LYS A 79 15.91 13.05 3.72
N GLU A 80 14.65 12.68 3.48
CA GLU A 80 13.58 12.73 4.48
C GLU A 80 13.81 11.76 5.64
N LYS A 81 14.55 10.66 5.43
CA LYS A 81 14.90 9.67 6.47
C LYS A 81 13.68 9.17 7.24
N PHE A 82 12.68 8.68 6.50
CA PHE A 82 11.46 8.13 7.08
C PHE A 82 11.75 7.08 8.16
N ASP A 83 11.02 7.18 9.27
CA ASP A 83 11.09 6.20 10.36
C ASP A 83 10.53 4.85 9.90
N VAL A 84 9.45 4.87 9.10
CA VAL A 84 8.81 3.69 8.53
C VAL A 84 8.61 3.84 7.02
N ILE A 85 8.89 2.79 6.25
CA ILE A 85 8.54 2.70 4.83
C ILE A 85 7.69 1.44 4.59
N LEU A 86 6.47 1.64 4.06
CA LEU A 86 5.59 0.57 3.64
C LEU A 86 5.72 0.31 2.15
N ILE A 87 5.83 -0.97 1.77
CA ILE A 87 5.96 -1.41 0.38
C ILE A 87 4.99 -2.55 0.06
N GLY A 88 4.57 -2.62 -1.20
CA GLY A 88 3.70 -3.69 -1.71
C GLY A 88 4.48 -4.89 -2.22
N ASN A 89 5.77 -4.72 -2.52
CA ASN A 89 6.70 -5.70 -3.05
C ASN A 89 8.13 -5.24 -2.72
N VAL A 90 9.09 -6.16 -2.58
CA VAL A 90 10.51 -5.85 -2.28
C VAL A 90 11.12 -4.82 -3.22
N GLY A 91 10.84 -4.88 -4.52
CA GLY A 91 11.30 -3.93 -5.55
C GLY A 91 12.64 -3.25 -5.24
N GLN A 92 12.62 -1.94 -4.92
CA GLN A 92 13.82 -1.16 -4.60
C GLN A 92 13.99 -0.85 -3.10
N VAL A 93 13.42 -1.65 -2.20
CA VAL A 93 13.45 -1.38 -0.75
C VAL A 93 14.85 -1.16 -0.21
N ASN A 94 15.81 -1.99 -0.62
CA ASN A 94 17.23 -1.87 -0.24
C ASN A 94 17.85 -0.53 -0.65
N TYR A 95 17.39 0.04 -1.76
CA TYR A 95 17.89 1.31 -2.23
C TYR A 95 17.18 2.49 -1.56
N LEU A 96 15.91 2.37 -1.19
CA LEU A 96 15.12 3.48 -0.61
C LEU A 96 15.30 3.64 0.90
N THR A 97 15.69 2.57 1.57
CA THR A 97 15.71 2.51 3.03
C THR A 97 17.13 2.60 3.59
N SER A 98 17.24 2.89 4.89
CA SER A 98 18.50 2.82 5.66
C SER A 98 18.36 1.83 6.81
N GLU A 99 19.44 1.38 7.44
CA GLU A 99 19.39 0.49 8.62
C GLU A 99 18.47 0.98 9.76
N LYS A 100 18.26 2.30 9.86
CA LYS A 100 17.41 2.90 10.90
C LYS A 100 15.92 2.91 10.55
N THR A 101 15.58 2.67 9.28
CA THR A 101 14.20 2.68 8.80
C THR A 101 13.55 1.33 9.06
N ILE A 102 12.33 1.31 9.60
CA ILE A 102 11.53 0.08 9.69
C ILE A 102 10.83 -0.13 8.35
N ALA A 103 11.24 -1.14 7.59
CA ALA A 103 10.60 -1.54 6.35
C ALA A 103 9.47 -2.55 6.63
N VAL A 104 8.26 -2.20 6.22
CA VAL A 104 7.06 -3.02 6.41
C VAL A 104 6.53 -3.43 5.04
N MET A 105 6.31 -4.72 4.84
CA MET A 105 5.75 -5.26 3.61
C MET A 105 4.30 -5.64 3.84
N VAL A 106 3.40 -4.91 3.16
CA VAL A 106 1.97 -5.25 3.07
C VAL A 106 1.77 -5.78 1.66
N TYR A 107 1.87 -7.10 1.50
CA TYR A 107 2.05 -7.68 0.18
C TYR A 107 0.80 -7.53 -0.69
N HIS A 108 1.00 -7.09 -1.92
CA HIS A 108 -0.11 -6.85 -2.86
C HIS A 108 -0.61 -8.14 -3.55
N GLY A 109 0.23 -9.18 -3.60
CA GLY A 109 0.01 -10.35 -4.45
C GLY A 109 -0.23 -11.62 -3.65
N ILE A 110 -1.45 -11.90 -3.23
CA ILE A 110 -1.76 -13.12 -2.45
C ILE A 110 -1.93 -14.37 -3.34
N GLY A 111 -1.82 -15.57 -2.75
CA GLY A 111 -2.13 -16.86 -3.39
C GLY A 111 -0.94 -17.67 -3.92
N LEU A 112 -1.12 -18.40 -5.02
CA LEU A 112 -0.15 -19.36 -5.58
C LEU A 112 1.01 -18.72 -6.37
N LYS A 113 1.18 -17.39 -6.32
CA LYS A 113 2.21 -16.71 -7.09
C LYS A 113 3.59 -17.07 -6.55
N GLN A 114 4.44 -17.61 -7.42
CA GLN A 114 5.82 -17.95 -7.09
C GLN A 114 6.66 -16.76 -6.61
N SER A 115 6.29 -15.53 -7.01
CA SER A 115 6.94 -14.29 -6.54
C SER A 115 6.88 -14.14 -5.02
N TYR A 116 5.82 -14.63 -4.37
CA TYR A 116 5.66 -14.54 -2.91
C TYR A 116 6.84 -15.20 -2.18
N TYR A 117 7.37 -16.30 -2.72
CA TYR A 117 8.51 -17.01 -2.15
C TYR A 117 9.87 -16.40 -2.53
N ARG A 118 9.93 -15.66 -3.64
CA ARG A 118 11.16 -15.03 -4.14
C ARG A 118 11.38 -13.64 -3.55
N ASP A 119 10.34 -13.02 -3.04
CA ASP A 119 10.37 -11.69 -2.43
C ASP A 119 10.75 -11.74 -0.93
N MET A 120 11.46 -12.80 -0.52
CA MET A 120 12.03 -12.97 0.81
C MET A 120 13.37 -12.25 0.90
N ASP A 121 13.30 -10.95 1.15
CA ASP A 121 14.42 -10.04 1.39
C ASP A 121 14.59 -9.75 2.90
N ASP A 122 15.82 -9.87 3.40
CA ASP A 122 16.16 -9.64 4.82
C ASP A 122 16.00 -8.17 5.22
N ARG A 123 15.94 -7.26 4.26
CA ARG A 123 15.67 -5.86 4.53
C ARG A 123 14.28 -5.65 5.12
N ILE A 124 13.34 -6.55 4.94
CA ILE A 124 11.99 -6.37 5.48
C ILE A 124 11.99 -6.67 6.98
N ASN A 125 11.69 -5.65 7.80
CA ASN A 125 11.61 -5.81 9.25
C ASN A 125 10.30 -6.46 9.68
N ILE A 126 9.20 -6.20 8.96
CA ILE A 126 7.86 -6.72 9.28
C ILE A 126 7.13 -7.10 7.99
N ARG A 127 6.55 -8.29 7.95
CA ARG A 127 5.75 -8.83 6.86
C ARG A 127 4.33 -9.07 7.34
N SER A 128 3.39 -8.34 6.75
CA SER A 128 1.97 -8.60 6.90
C SER A 128 1.61 -9.86 6.10
N VAL A 129 0.85 -10.76 6.75
CA VAL A 129 0.44 -12.05 6.21
C VAL A 129 -1.08 -12.15 6.22
N GLU A 130 -1.65 -12.63 5.12
CA GLU A 130 -3.08 -12.58 4.84
C GLU A 130 -3.90 -13.71 5.47
N SER A 131 -3.29 -14.85 5.77
CA SER A 131 -3.99 -16.03 6.28
C SER A 131 -3.15 -16.87 7.24
N GLN A 132 -3.81 -17.63 8.10
CA GLN A 132 -3.16 -18.52 9.05
C GLN A 132 -2.31 -19.59 8.35
N ASP A 133 -2.88 -20.27 7.33
CA ASP A 133 -2.17 -21.28 6.56
C ASP A 133 -0.84 -20.73 5.98
N ARG A 134 -0.87 -19.49 5.46
CA ARG A 134 0.32 -18.83 4.92
C ARG A 134 1.32 -18.49 6.03
N PHE A 135 0.83 -18.00 7.16
CA PHE A 135 1.67 -17.67 8.32
C PHE A 135 2.42 -18.91 8.80
N ASP A 136 1.72 -20.02 8.97
CA ASP A 136 2.27 -21.29 9.42
C ASP A 136 3.31 -21.84 8.42
N GLU A 137 3.04 -21.74 7.12
CA GLU A 137 3.98 -22.18 6.09
C GLU A 137 5.29 -21.37 6.11
N LEU A 138 5.20 -20.03 6.24
CA LEU A 138 6.38 -19.16 6.30
C LEU A 138 7.14 -19.34 7.62
N GLN A 139 6.43 -19.54 8.72
CA GLN A 139 7.03 -19.82 10.02
C GLN A 139 7.77 -21.17 10.00
N ALA A 140 7.19 -22.21 9.41
CA ALA A 140 7.83 -23.52 9.23
C ALA A 140 9.10 -23.44 8.34
N LYS A 141 9.17 -22.45 7.44
CA LYS A 141 10.38 -22.13 6.65
C LYS A 141 11.41 -21.30 7.41
N GLY A 142 11.14 -20.93 8.67
CA GLY A 142 12.06 -20.22 9.56
C GLY A 142 11.95 -18.69 9.53
N HIS A 143 10.93 -18.13 8.87
CA HIS A 143 10.73 -16.68 8.86
C HIS A 143 10.15 -16.19 10.20
N GLN A 144 10.77 -15.15 10.77
CA GLN A 144 10.43 -14.64 12.11
C GLN A 144 9.80 -13.24 12.10
N ASN A 145 9.89 -12.53 10.97
CA ASN A 145 9.40 -11.16 10.80
C ASN A 145 7.93 -11.11 10.35
N LEU A 146 7.09 -12.06 10.77
CA LEU A 146 5.73 -12.23 10.29
C LEU A 146 4.70 -11.66 11.27
N VAL A 147 3.65 -11.03 10.74
CA VAL A 147 2.47 -10.59 11.50
C VAL A 147 1.23 -10.99 10.72
N LEU A 148 0.36 -11.80 11.33
CA LEU A 148 -0.93 -12.15 10.75
C LEU A 148 -1.87 -10.94 10.83
N THR A 149 -2.23 -10.38 9.68
CA THR A 149 -3.03 -9.14 9.60
C THR A 149 -4.31 -9.30 8.78
N GLY A 150 -4.45 -10.38 8.00
CA GLY A 150 -5.48 -10.45 6.98
C GLY A 150 -5.11 -9.66 5.72
N PHE A 151 -6.03 -9.62 4.75
CA PHE A 151 -5.82 -8.95 3.47
C PHE A 151 -6.47 -7.56 3.46
N THR A 152 -5.68 -6.54 3.77
CA THR A 152 -6.16 -5.16 4.04
C THR A 152 -7.05 -4.59 2.93
N LYS A 153 -6.83 -4.96 1.67
CA LYS A 153 -7.66 -4.52 0.54
C LYS A 153 -9.14 -4.88 0.69
N LEU A 154 -9.47 -5.89 1.51
CA LEU A 154 -10.85 -6.30 1.78
C LEU A 154 -11.47 -5.55 2.96
N ASP A 155 -10.70 -4.83 3.77
CA ASP A 155 -11.21 -4.11 4.95
C ASP A 155 -12.42 -3.24 4.62
N PRO A 156 -12.43 -2.44 3.53
CA PRO A 156 -13.59 -1.61 3.20
C PRO A 156 -14.88 -2.41 2.94
N LEU A 157 -14.80 -3.70 2.58
CA LEU A 157 -15.99 -4.51 2.30
C LEU A 157 -16.85 -4.77 3.53
N PHE A 158 -16.28 -4.66 4.72
CA PHE A 158 -16.99 -4.89 5.98
C PHE A 158 -17.72 -3.65 6.50
N ASP A 159 -17.33 -2.47 6.02
CA ASP A 159 -17.89 -1.19 6.43
C ASP A 159 -18.92 -0.61 5.43
N LEU A 160 -19.11 -1.26 4.27
CA LEU A 160 -20.07 -0.84 3.25
C LEU A 160 -21.52 -1.09 3.70
N ASP A 161 -22.33 -0.04 3.71
CA ASP A 161 -23.77 -0.14 3.92
C ASP A 161 -24.58 -0.06 2.60
N ASP A 162 -25.87 -0.43 2.68
CA ASP A 162 -26.77 -0.44 1.52
C ASP A 162 -26.95 0.96 0.89
N ASP A 163 -26.85 2.02 1.68
CA ASP A 163 -27.00 3.40 1.22
C ASP A 163 -25.79 3.86 0.40
N GLU A 164 -24.58 3.49 0.80
CA GLU A 164 -23.35 3.69 0.04
C GLU A 164 -23.38 2.93 -1.29
N ILE A 165 -23.88 1.69 -1.29
CA ILE A 165 -24.04 0.90 -2.52
C ILE A 165 -25.04 1.58 -3.46
N LEU A 166 -26.18 2.07 -2.95
CA LEU A 166 -27.17 2.79 -3.75
C LEU A 166 -26.64 4.13 -4.27
N LYS A 167 -25.81 4.83 -3.49
CA LYS A 167 -25.12 6.04 -3.93
C LYS A 167 -24.13 5.74 -5.06
N LEU A 168 -23.29 4.73 -4.91
CA LEU A 168 -22.32 4.33 -5.93
C LEU A 168 -23.00 3.92 -7.24
N LYS A 169 -24.11 3.17 -7.17
CA LYS A 169 -24.90 2.81 -8.36
C LYS A 169 -25.37 4.06 -9.12
N ARG A 170 -25.85 5.09 -8.41
CA ARG A 170 -26.28 6.35 -9.03
C ARG A 170 -25.12 7.12 -9.64
N GLU A 171 -23.97 7.17 -8.98
CA GLU A 171 -22.75 7.83 -9.50
C GLU A 171 -22.21 7.16 -10.76
N LEU A 172 -22.37 5.85 -10.88
CA LEU A 172 -21.98 5.05 -12.04
C LEU A 172 -23.07 4.94 -13.12
N ASP A 173 -24.19 5.64 -12.96
CA ASP A 173 -25.37 5.57 -13.86
C ASP A 173 -25.90 4.13 -14.05
N LEU A 174 -25.82 3.32 -12.98
CA LEU A 174 -26.30 1.94 -12.95
C LEU A 174 -27.75 1.88 -12.46
N ASP A 175 -28.60 1.20 -13.22
CA ASP A 175 -29.99 0.95 -12.85
C ASP A 175 -30.08 -0.01 -11.65
N PRO A 176 -30.58 0.44 -10.48
CA PRO A 176 -30.66 -0.40 -9.28
C PRO A 176 -31.63 -1.58 -9.43
N ASN A 177 -32.54 -1.53 -10.41
CA ASN A 177 -33.52 -2.59 -10.68
C ASN A 177 -33.01 -3.66 -11.67
N LYS A 178 -31.79 -3.50 -12.21
CA LYS A 178 -31.19 -4.47 -13.13
C LYS A 178 -30.00 -5.17 -12.49
N LYS A 179 -29.73 -6.39 -12.96
CA LYS A 179 -28.47 -7.06 -12.67
C LYS A 179 -27.35 -6.32 -13.40
N THR A 180 -26.28 -6.00 -12.68
CA THR A 180 -25.06 -5.41 -13.24
C THR A 180 -24.04 -6.49 -13.53
N ILE A 181 -23.35 -6.40 -14.67
CA ILE A 181 -22.20 -7.25 -14.99
C ILE A 181 -20.94 -6.40 -14.86
N LEU A 182 -20.03 -6.82 -13.98
CA LEU A 182 -18.67 -6.29 -13.93
C LEU A 182 -17.78 -7.15 -14.84
N TYR A 183 -17.27 -6.55 -15.91
CA TYR A 183 -16.30 -7.20 -16.80
C TYR A 183 -14.90 -6.63 -16.53
N ALA A 184 -14.05 -7.44 -15.90
CA ALA A 184 -12.67 -7.09 -15.58
C ALA A 184 -11.71 -8.13 -16.16
N PRO A 185 -11.45 -8.11 -17.49
CA PRO A 185 -10.54 -9.06 -18.11
C PRO A 185 -9.12 -8.82 -17.59
N SER A 186 -8.48 -9.86 -17.06
CA SER A 186 -7.06 -9.82 -16.76
C SER A 186 -6.27 -10.10 -18.04
N PHE A 187 -5.50 -9.13 -18.52
CA PHE A 187 -4.55 -9.36 -19.62
C PHE A 187 -3.20 -9.82 -19.03
N TYR A 188 -2.96 -11.12 -19.03
CA TYR A 188 -1.61 -11.69 -18.96
C TYR A 188 -1.43 -12.50 -20.25
N PRO A 189 -0.67 -12.01 -21.24
CA PRO A 189 -0.19 -12.87 -22.30
C PRO A 189 0.78 -13.92 -21.73
#